data_AF-A0A397BZL8-F1
#
_entry.id   AF-A0A397BZL8-F1
#
_cell.length_a   1.000
_cell.length_b   1.000
_cell.length_c   1.000
_cell.angle_alpha   90.00
_cell.angle_beta   90.00
_cell.angle_gamma   90.00
#
_symmetry.space_group_name_H-M   'P 1'
#
loop_
_entity.id
_entity.type
_entity.pdbx_description
1 polymer ?
#
loop_
_entity_poly.entity_id
_entity_poly.type
_entity_poly.pdbx_seq_one_letter_code
_entity_poly.pdbx_strand_id
1 'polypeptide(L)'
;MSSWKGEEELKGALSSLATAKGVSANRIKGATVACMKWSKEYKRVVHAVENVMWKADVEHRLAYMYLIDALIRASQTKFGDDKDHFAKRFGLHMHHTLSACRKVPDDHKSNVKKVVVEWKKRGVYTAQEIEEAGGADFLGDGPLDSGDRPPPSKEKISSLLDSLQKLKQQHQQDAPPATDRDQPPRKESPPRHQYDIMSASAPIQRLLPVLVSLRSCTQSIPGRHADAFITF
;
A
#
# COMPACT_ATOMS: atom_id res chain seq x y z
N MET A 1 -27.42 26.94 -17.25
CA MET A 1 -27.55 25.64 -16.53
C MET A 1 -28.10 25.96 -15.16
N SER A 2 -29.23 25.38 -14.77
CA SER A 2 -29.85 25.70 -13.46
C SER A 2 -28.91 25.29 -12.33
N SER A 3 -28.56 26.25 -11.48
CA SER A 3 -27.82 25.97 -10.26
C SER A 3 -28.65 25.06 -9.37
N TRP A 4 -28.06 23.94 -8.93
CA TRP A 4 -28.76 22.96 -8.10
C TRP A 4 -28.43 23.22 -6.63
N LYS A 5 -29.36 22.88 -5.73
CA LYS A 5 -29.31 23.32 -4.32
C LYS A 5 -28.00 23.00 -3.58
N GLY A 6 -27.28 21.96 -4.00
CA GLY A 6 -26.01 21.54 -3.38
C GLY A 6 -24.75 22.11 -4.01
N GLU A 7 -24.84 22.91 -5.07
CA GLU A 7 -23.68 23.35 -5.85
C GLU A 7 -22.70 24.21 -5.05
N GLU A 8 -23.19 25.27 -4.39
CA GLU A 8 -22.34 26.18 -3.61
C GLU A 8 -21.76 25.49 -2.37
N GLU A 9 -22.54 24.64 -1.69
CA GLU A 9 -22.07 23.85 -0.55
C GLU A 9 -20.94 22.89 -0.98
N LEU A 10 -21.13 22.20 -2.11
CA LEU A 10 -20.13 21.28 -2.64
C LEU A 10 -18.88 22.03 -3.12
N LYS A 11 -19.05 23.15 -3.82
CA LYS A 11 -17.95 23.98 -4.29
C LYS A 11 -17.10 24.50 -3.13
N GLY A 12 -17.74 24.99 -2.07
CA GLY A 12 -17.05 25.43 -0.85
C GLY A 12 -16.26 24.30 -0.18
N ALA A 13 -16.86 23.10 -0.07
CA ALA A 13 -16.19 21.93 0.46
C ALA A 13 -14.98 21.51 -0.39
N LEU A 14 -15.12 21.50 -1.71
CA LEU A 14 -14.04 21.14 -2.64
C LEU A 14 -12.92 22.18 -2.67
N SER A 15 -13.22 23.48 -2.56
CA SER A 15 -12.20 24.52 -2.48
C SER A 15 -11.39 24.43 -1.19
N SER A 16 -11.97 23.92 -0.10
CA SER A 16 -11.25 23.76 1.18
C SER A 16 -10.13 22.71 1.12
N LEU A 17 -10.12 21.83 0.11
CA LEU A 17 -9.07 20.82 -0.08
C LEU A 17 -7.79 21.42 -0.68
N ALA A 18 -7.92 22.41 -1.56
CA ALA A 18 -6.81 23.12 -2.18
C ALA A 18 -6.23 24.15 -1.19
N THR A 19 -5.32 23.73 -0.33
CA THR A 19 -4.66 24.60 0.66
C THR A 19 -3.17 24.36 0.66
N ALA A 20 -2.38 25.42 0.82
CA ALA A 20 -0.92 25.38 0.95
C ALA A 20 -0.40 24.53 2.12
N LYS A 21 -1.25 24.20 3.10
CA LYS A 21 -0.91 23.35 4.26
C LYS A 21 -0.84 21.85 3.93
N GLY A 22 -0.96 21.46 2.66
CA GLY A 22 -0.88 20.07 2.20
C GLY A 22 -2.20 19.29 2.33
N VAL A 23 -2.12 17.96 2.37
CA VAL A 23 -3.28 17.05 2.44
C VAL A 23 -3.72 16.87 3.90
N SER A 24 -5.02 16.94 4.20
CA SER A 24 -5.56 16.71 5.56
C SER A 24 -6.72 15.73 5.55
N ALA A 25 -6.60 14.70 6.40
CA ALA A 25 -7.62 13.69 6.64
C ALA A 25 -8.98 14.29 7.00
N ASN A 26 -9.00 15.27 7.92
CA ASN A 26 -10.25 15.88 8.39
C ASN A 26 -10.96 16.65 7.27
N ARG A 27 -10.21 17.34 6.41
CA ARG A 27 -10.78 18.05 5.26
C ARG A 27 -11.36 17.09 4.22
N ILE A 28 -10.66 15.98 3.93
CA ILE A 28 -11.15 14.93 3.04
C ILE A 28 -12.44 14.31 3.60
N LYS A 29 -12.47 13.96 4.90
CA LYS A 29 -13.67 13.43 5.56
C LYS A 29 -14.84 14.42 5.49
N GLY A 30 -14.60 15.70 5.80
CA GLY A 30 -15.61 16.75 5.71
C GLY A 30 -16.18 16.91 4.30
N ALA A 31 -15.32 16.95 3.29
CA ALA A 31 -15.73 17.02 1.89
C ALA A 31 -16.50 15.76 1.46
N THR A 32 -16.10 14.58 1.92
CA THR A 32 -16.80 13.32 1.64
C THR A 32 -18.22 13.35 2.19
N VAL A 33 -18.41 13.81 3.44
CA VAL A 33 -19.73 13.95 4.07
C VAL A 33 -20.61 14.94 3.28
N ALA A 34 -20.05 16.08 2.88
CA ALA A 34 -20.75 17.08 2.06
C ALA A 34 -21.19 16.49 0.70
N CYS A 35 -20.33 15.72 0.03
CA CYS A 35 -20.66 15.03 -1.21
C CYS A 35 -21.76 13.97 -1.01
N MET A 36 -21.66 13.15 0.06
CA MET A 36 -22.59 12.05 0.35
C MET A 36 -23.98 12.54 0.75
N LYS A 37 -24.10 13.75 1.30
CA LYS A 37 -25.38 14.44 1.52
C LYS A 37 -26.19 14.55 0.22
N TRP A 38 -25.50 14.73 -0.91
CA TRP A 38 -26.08 14.86 -2.24
C TRP A 38 -25.96 13.59 -3.08
N SER A 39 -25.82 12.42 -2.44
CA SER A 39 -25.69 11.11 -3.11
C SER A 39 -26.80 10.78 -4.11
N LYS A 40 -28.02 11.35 -3.96
CA LYS A 40 -29.10 11.21 -4.95
C LYS A 40 -28.77 11.84 -6.30
N GLU A 41 -27.99 12.92 -6.29
CA GLU A 41 -27.54 13.68 -7.46
C GLU A 41 -26.08 13.31 -7.82
N TYR A 42 -25.68 12.05 -7.64
CA TYR A 42 -24.28 11.59 -7.78
C TYR A 42 -23.61 12.04 -9.09
N LYS A 43 -24.35 12.12 -10.21
CA LYS A 43 -23.81 12.60 -11.49
C LYS A 43 -23.25 14.02 -11.39
N ARG A 44 -23.95 14.91 -10.68
CA ARG A 44 -23.54 16.31 -10.46
C ARG A 44 -22.38 16.39 -9.49
N VAL A 45 -22.42 15.57 -8.44
CA VAL A 45 -21.34 15.49 -7.44
C VAL A 45 -20.03 15.03 -8.11
N VAL A 46 -20.08 13.92 -8.86
CA VAL A 46 -18.93 13.38 -9.59
C VAL A 46 -18.39 14.40 -10.57
N HIS A 47 -19.26 15.03 -11.37
CA HIS A 47 -18.83 16.05 -12.33
C HIS A 47 -18.13 17.24 -11.65
N ALA A 48 -18.64 17.71 -10.50
CA ALA A 48 -18.01 18.78 -9.75
C ALA A 48 -16.62 18.38 -9.22
N VAL A 49 -16.48 17.17 -8.68
CA VAL A 49 -15.20 16.63 -8.19
C VAL A 49 -14.18 16.52 -9.33
N GLU A 50 -14.57 15.90 -10.45
CA GLU A 50 -13.71 15.70 -11.63
C GLU A 50 -13.24 17.04 -12.21
N ASN A 51 -14.18 17.96 -12.44
CA ASN A 51 -13.89 19.27 -13.03
C ASN A 51 -12.96 20.11 -12.13
N VAL A 52 -13.13 20.05 -10.80
CA VAL A 52 -12.21 20.73 -9.87
C VAL A 52 -10.84 20.06 -9.88
N MET A 53 -10.78 18.73 -9.86
CA MET A 53 -9.50 17.99 -9.87
C MET A 53 -8.67 18.28 -11.14
N TRP A 54 -9.30 18.36 -12.31
CA TRP A 54 -8.60 18.63 -13.57
C TRP A 54 -8.07 20.07 -13.66
N LYS A 55 -8.77 21.02 -13.03
CA LYS A 55 -8.40 22.44 -12.98
C LYS A 55 -7.47 22.77 -11.81
N ALA A 56 -7.41 21.91 -10.79
CA ALA A 56 -6.57 22.12 -9.63
C ALA A 56 -5.08 22.01 -9.97
N ASP A 57 -4.30 22.79 -9.22
CA ASP A 57 -2.85 22.70 -9.23
C ASP A 57 -2.38 21.28 -8.91
N VAL A 58 -1.28 20.88 -9.54
CA VAL A 58 -0.75 19.51 -9.45
C VAL A 58 -0.45 19.08 -8.01
N GLU A 59 -0.11 20.03 -7.14
CA GLU A 59 0.14 19.83 -5.71
C GLU A 59 -1.11 19.39 -4.94
N HIS A 60 -2.30 19.79 -5.39
CA HIS A 60 -3.57 19.51 -4.71
C HIS A 60 -4.29 18.28 -5.25
N ARG A 61 -3.87 17.74 -6.40
CA ARG A 61 -4.53 16.58 -7.04
C ARG A 61 -4.54 15.32 -6.17
N LEU A 62 -3.52 15.13 -5.33
CA LEU A 62 -3.50 14.01 -4.39
C LEU A 62 -4.68 14.08 -3.39
N ALA A 63 -5.05 15.27 -2.93
CA ALA A 63 -6.18 15.44 -2.02
C ALA A 63 -7.51 15.05 -2.69
N TYR A 64 -7.70 15.43 -3.97
CA TYR A 64 -8.88 15.04 -4.73
C TYR A 64 -8.89 13.53 -5.05
N MET A 65 -7.74 12.93 -5.31
CA MET A 65 -7.64 11.47 -5.50
C MET A 65 -8.09 10.71 -4.25
N TYR A 66 -7.67 11.16 -3.06
CA TYR A 66 -8.16 10.60 -1.80
C TYR A 66 -9.64 10.88 -1.53
N LEU A 67 -10.17 12.02 -1.97
CA LEU A 67 -11.61 12.29 -1.91
C LEU A 67 -12.40 11.29 -2.76
N ILE A 68 -11.94 10.98 -3.98
CA ILE A 68 -12.59 9.99 -4.86
C ILE A 68 -12.60 8.62 -4.19
N ASP A 69 -11.47 8.16 -3.66
CA ASP A 69 -11.41 6.89 -2.91
C ASP A 69 -12.35 6.88 -1.70
N ALA A 70 -12.34 7.96 -0.90
CA ALA A 70 -13.22 8.10 0.26
C ALA A 70 -14.70 8.10 -0.13
N LEU A 71 -15.06 8.71 -1.26
CA LEU A 71 -16.44 8.71 -1.78
C LEU A 71 -16.91 7.32 -2.20
N ILE A 72 -16.06 6.58 -2.92
CA ILE A 72 -16.34 5.19 -3.31
C ILE A 72 -16.56 4.34 -2.06
N ARG A 73 -15.65 4.44 -1.07
CA ARG A 73 -15.79 3.71 0.21
C ARG A 73 -17.07 4.08 0.97
N ALA A 74 -17.39 5.38 1.04
CA ALA A 74 -18.59 5.85 1.72
C ALA A 74 -19.87 5.39 1.01
N SER A 75 -19.86 5.36 -0.32
CA SER A 75 -20.96 4.84 -1.14
C SER A 75 -21.15 3.35 -0.94
N GLN A 76 -20.08 2.56 -1.04
CA GLN A 76 -20.09 1.11 -0.83
C GLN A 76 -20.59 0.74 0.57
N THR A 77 -20.14 1.46 1.60
CA THR A 77 -20.62 1.26 2.98
C THR A 77 -22.12 1.55 3.12
N LYS A 78 -22.64 2.55 2.39
CA LYS A 78 -24.04 2.99 2.49
C LYS A 78 -25.00 2.16 1.63
N PHE A 79 -24.59 1.75 0.44
CA PHE A 79 -25.47 1.12 -0.56
C PHE A 79 -25.14 -0.35 -0.82
N GLY A 80 -23.99 -0.84 -0.36
CA GLY A 80 -23.41 -2.12 -0.73
C GLY A 80 -22.58 -2.02 -2.02
N ASP A 81 -21.63 -2.94 -2.18
CA ASP A 81 -20.66 -2.92 -3.28
C ASP A 81 -21.33 -2.99 -4.67
N ASP A 82 -22.36 -3.84 -4.82
CA ASP A 82 -23.07 -4.04 -6.10
C ASP A 82 -23.88 -2.82 -6.57
N LYS A 83 -24.19 -1.89 -5.65
CA LYS A 83 -25.03 -0.70 -5.92
C LYS A 83 -24.24 0.60 -5.90
N ASP A 84 -22.91 0.53 -5.97
CA ASP A 84 -22.09 1.73 -5.99
C ASP A 84 -22.19 2.46 -7.34
N HIS A 85 -22.90 3.59 -7.32
CA HIS A 85 -23.02 4.46 -8.48
C HIS A 85 -21.80 5.36 -8.68
N PHE A 86 -21.01 5.60 -7.61
CA PHE A 86 -19.84 6.47 -7.67
C PHE A 86 -18.67 5.79 -8.38
N ALA A 87 -18.29 4.57 -8.00
CA ALA A 87 -17.23 3.83 -8.70
C ALA A 87 -17.53 3.70 -10.20
N LYS A 88 -18.73 3.22 -10.55
CA LYS A 88 -19.12 3.08 -11.96
C LYS A 88 -19.06 4.41 -12.72
N ARG A 89 -19.38 5.53 -12.06
CA ARG A 89 -19.37 6.85 -12.72
C ARG A 89 -17.96 7.41 -12.90
N PHE A 90 -17.11 7.33 -11.87
CA PHE A 90 -15.70 7.75 -11.97
C PHE A 90 -14.93 6.91 -12.99
N GLY A 91 -15.29 5.62 -13.14
CA GLY A 91 -14.73 4.74 -14.17
C GLY A 91 -14.84 5.29 -15.59
N LEU A 92 -15.93 6.00 -15.94
CA LEU A 92 -16.14 6.55 -17.29
C LEU A 92 -15.08 7.57 -17.70
N HIS A 93 -14.52 8.32 -16.74
CA HIS A 93 -13.49 9.33 -16.99
C HIS A 93 -12.17 8.97 -16.30
N MET A 94 -11.96 7.70 -15.97
CA MET A 94 -10.76 7.21 -15.29
C MET A 94 -9.50 7.64 -16.03
N HIS A 95 -9.50 7.61 -17.37
CA HIS A 95 -8.37 8.04 -18.18
C HIS A 95 -7.96 9.49 -17.94
N HIS A 96 -8.93 10.41 -17.77
CA HIS A 96 -8.66 11.81 -17.44
C HIS A 96 -8.12 11.94 -16.01
N THR A 97 -8.68 11.19 -15.06
CA THR A 97 -8.22 11.15 -13.67
C THR A 97 -6.76 10.69 -13.57
N LEU A 98 -6.42 9.58 -14.21
CA LEU A 98 -5.06 9.04 -14.23
C LEU A 98 -4.07 9.95 -14.96
N SER A 99 -4.49 10.56 -16.09
CA SER A 99 -3.68 11.55 -16.81
C SER A 99 -3.38 12.80 -15.94
N ALA A 100 -4.37 13.30 -15.21
CA ALA A 100 -4.18 14.40 -14.27
C ALA A 100 -3.22 14.00 -13.13
N CYS A 101 -3.30 12.75 -12.67
CA CYS A 101 -2.46 12.21 -11.62
C CYS A 101 -1.00 11.96 -12.03
N ARG A 102 -0.68 11.75 -13.31
CA ARG A 102 0.74 11.62 -13.74
C ARG A 102 1.54 12.90 -13.55
N LYS A 103 0.87 14.05 -13.58
CA LYS A 103 1.50 15.37 -13.43
C LYS A 103 1.73 15.77 -11.96
N VAL A 104 1.39 14.91 -10.99
CA VAL A 104 1.63 15.22 -9.57
C VAL A 104 3.13 15.22 -9.25
N PRO A 105 3.55 15.95 -8.20
CA PRO A 105 4.93 15.89 -7.70
C PRO A 105 5.37 14.47 -7.38
N ASP A 106 6.67 14.16 -7.52
CA ASP A 106 7.22 12.83 -7.26
C ASP A 106 6.91 12.30 -5.85
N ASP A 107 6.88 13.19 -4.86
CA ASP A 107 6.51 12.89 -3.47
C ASP A 107 5.09 12.32 -3.34
N HIS A 108 4.22 12.59 -4.31
CA HIS A 108 2.82 12.17 -4.31
C HIS A 108 2.55 10.98 -5.24
N LYS A 109 3.45 10.70 -6.20
CA LYS A 109 3.30 9.61 -7.18
C LYS A 109 3.11 8.25 -6.50
N SER A 110 3.92 7.94 -5.49
CA SER A 110 3.83 6.65 -4.75
C SER A 110 2.49 6.47 -4.04
N ASN A 111 1.91 7.56 -3.53
CA ASN A 111 0.63 7.56 -2.85
C ASN A 111 -0.54 7.38 -3.82
N VAL A 112 -0.50 8.03 -4.99
CA VAL A 112 -1.47 7.78 -6.06
C VAL A 112 -1.44 6.31 -6.48
N LYS A 113 -0.24 5.74 -6.66
CA LYS A 113 -0.06 4.33 -7.00
C LYS A 113 -0.73 3.40 -5.99
N LYS A 114 -0.53 3.66 -4.69
CA LYS A 114 -1.18 2.90 -3.61
C LYS A 114 -2.70 2.92 -3.73
N VAL A 115 -3.30 4.08 -4.05
CA VAL A 115 -4.76 4.19 -4.22
C VAL A 115 -5.25 3.32 -5.37
N VAL A 116 -4.58 3.38 -6.54
CA VAL A 116 -4.96 2.59 -7.71
C VAL A 116 -4.80 1.09 -7.46
N VAL A 117 -3.70 0.69 -6.81
CA VAL A 117 -3.48 -0.71 -6.41
C VAL A 117 -4.55 -1.18 -5.42
N GLU A 118 -4.94 -0.33 -4.48
CA GLU A 118 -5.99 -0.65 -3.51
C GLU A 118 -7.37 -0.77 -4.17
N TRP A 119 -7.67 0.02 -5.20
CA TRP A 119 -8.88 -0.16 -6.01
C TRP A 119 -8.92 -1.52 -6.70
N LYS A 120 -7.80 -1.94 -7.31
CA LYS A 120 -7.68 -3.29 -7.90
C LYS A 120 -7.83 -4.38 -6.86
N LYS A 121 -7.12 -4.27 -5.73
CA LYS A 121 -7.13 -5.26 -4.64
C LYS A 121 -8.53 -5.45 -4.04
N ARG A 122 -9.29 -4.37 -3.91
CA ARG A 122 -10.66 -4.39 -3.38
C ARG A 122 -11.71 -4.74 -4.44
N GLY A 123 -11.31 -4.92 -5.70
CA GLY A 123 -12.23 -5.20 -6.81
C GLY A 123 -13.13 -4.02 -7.18
N VAL A 124 -12.73 -2.78 -6.87
CA VAL A 124 -13.46 -1.58 -7.30
C VAL A 124 -13.39 -1.43 -8.83
N TYR A 125 -12.21 -1.70 -9.38
CA TYR A 125 -11.96 -1.78 -10.82
C TYR A 125 -11.07 -2.99 -11.09
N THR A 126 -11.30 -3.63 -12.23
CA THR A 126 -10.44 -4.71 -12.72
C THR A 126 -9.11 -4.16 -13.23
N ALA A 127 -8.10 -5.03 -13.35
CA ALA A 127 -6.82 -4.64 -13.96
C ALA A 127 -7.01 -4.16 -15.39
N GLN A 128 -7.89 -4.82 -16.16
CA GLN A 128 -8.20 -4.45 -17.53
C GLN A 128 -8.81 -3.05 -17.63
N GLU A 129 -9.80 -2.69 -16.81
CA GLU A 129 -10.39 -1.35 -16.82
C GLU A 129 -9.36 -0.25 -16.48
N ILE A 130 -8.44 -0.53 -15.56
CA ILE A 130 -7.36 0.40 -15.20
C ILE A 130 -6.37 0.52 -16.36
N GLU A 131 -5.97 -0.58 -17.00
CA GLU A 131 -5.05 -0.60 -18.13
C GLU A 131 -5.64 0.07 -19.38
N GLU A 132 -6.91 -0.18 -19.69
CA GLU A 132 -7.66 0.47 -20.79
C GLU A 132 -7.79 1.98 -20.56
N ALA A 133 -7.90 2.42 -19.30
CA ALA A 133 -7.82 3.83 -18.94
C ALA A 133 -6.39 4.42 -19.01
N GLY A 134 -5.41 3.62 -19.44
CA GLY A 134 -4.00 3.98 -19.56
C GLY A 134 -3.19 3.83 -18.28
N GLY A 135 -3.75 3.22 -17.22
CA GLY A 135 -3.17 3.14 -15.89
C GLY A 135 -2.15 2.02 -15.65
N ALA A 136 -1.60 1.40 -16.70
CA ALA A 136 -0.66 0.29 -16.58
C ALA A 136 0.59 0.64 -15.74
N ASP A 137 1.04 1.89 -15.83
CA ASP A 137 2.15 2.45 -15.04
C ASP A 137 1.87 2.47 -13.53
N PHE A 138 0.61 2.59 -13.13
CA PHE A 138 0.20 2.56 -11.72
C PHE A 138 0.10 1.13 -11.16
N LEU A 139 0.03 0.11 -12.01
CA LEU A 139 -0.09 -1.30 -11.59
C LEU A 139 1.24 -2.06 -11.55
N GLY A 140 2.25 -1.63 -12.31
CA GLY A 140 3.56 -2.29 -12.35
C GLY A 140 4.37 -2.08 -11.06
N ASP A 141 5.46 -2.84 -10.86
CA ASP A 141 6.34 -2.68 -9.69
C ASP A 141 7.34 -1.50 -9.82
N GLY A 142 7.43 -0.87 -11.00
CA GLY A 142 8.38 0.20 -11.30
C GLY A 142 7.96 1.62 -10.87
N PRO A 143 8.90 2.59 -10.84
CA PRO A 143 8.57 4.02 -10.68
C PRO A 143 7.70 4.55 -11.81
N LEU A 144 6.78 5.47 -11.48
CA LEU A 144 5.79 6.08 -12.39
C LEU A 144 6.39 6.96 -13.50
N ASP A 145 7.71 7.12 -13.54
CA ASP A 145 8.43 7.94 -14.51
C ASP A 145 9.47 7.13 -15.29
N SER A 146 9.01 6.03 -15.88
CA SER A 146 9.77 5.29 -16.89
C SER A 146 9.35 5.73 -18.30
N GLY A 147 9.24 7.04 -18.51
CA GLY A 147 8.86 7.65 -19.78
C GLY A 147 9.83 7.41 -20.94
N ASP A 148 11.01 6.80 -20.72
CA ASP A 148 11.98 6.55 -21.81
C ASP A 148 12.99 5.44 -21.47
N ARG A 149 12.53 4.32 -20.89
CA ARG A 149 13.39 3.12 -20.79
C ARG A 149 12.88 2.06 -21.75
N PRO A 150 13.52 1.84 -22.91
CA PRO A 150 13.27 0.62 -23.67
C PRO A 150 13.51 -0.57 -22.73
N PRO A 151 12.68 -1.64 -22.80
CA PRO A 151 12.89 -2.83 -21.99
C PRO A 151 14.35 -3.26 -22.15
N PRO A 152 15.04 -3.72 -21.08
CA PRO A 152 16.40 -4.21 -21.22
C PRO A 152 16.38 -5.27 -22.33
N SER A 153 17.04 -4.95 -23.46
CA SER A 153 17.05 -5.85 -24.60
C SER A 153 17.62 -7.19 -24.12
N LYS A 154 17.06 -8.29 -24.61
CA LYS A 154 17.54 -9.65 -24.28
C LYS A 154 19.06 -9.77 -24.51
N GLU A 155 19.61 -8.95 -25.40
CA GLU A 155 21.05 -8.78 -25.66
C GLU A 155 21.85 -8.22 -24.47
N LYS A 156 21.34 -7.21 -23.74
CA LYS A 156 22.02 -6.71 -22.53
C LYS A 156 22.00 -7.73 -21.40
N ILE A 157 20.89 -8.47 -21.27
CA ILE A 157 20.76 -9.52 -20.25
C ILE A 157 21.69 -10.70 -20.57
N SER A 158 21.76 -11.12 -21.84
CA SER A 158 22.69 -12.17 -22.28
C SER A 158 24.15 -11.73 -22.16
N SER A 159 24.50 -10.51 -22.54
CA SER A 159 25.86 -9.97 -22.38
C SER A 159 26.32 -9.93 -20.91
N LEU A 160 25.42 -9.64 -19.97
CA LEU A 160 25.71 -9.72 -18.53
C LEU A 160 25.93 -11.16 -18.06
N LEU A 161 25.12 -12.11 -18.55
CA LEU A 161 25.28 -13.54 -18.27
C LEU A 161 26.61 -14.09 -18.79
N ASP A 162 26.96 -13.76 -20.04
CA ASP A 162 28.24 -14.13 -20.66
C ASP A 162 29.43 -13.57 -19.88
N SER A 163 29.35 -12.30 -19.46
CA SER A 163 30.40 -11.66 -18.66
C SER A 163 30.60 -12.36 -17.31
N LEU A 164 29.52 -12.76 -16.64
CA LEU A 164 29.57 -13.52 -15.39
C LEU A 164 30.14 -14.95 -15.58
N GLN A 165 29.80 -15.62 -16.68
CA GLN A 165 30.38 -16.94 -17.01
C GLN A 165 31.87 -16.84 -17.30
N LYS A 166 32.31 -15.79 -18.01
CA LYS A 166 33.72 -15.56 -18.32
C LYS A 166 34.54 -15.28 -17.06
N LEU A 167 33.98 -14.52 -16.10
CA LEU A 167 34.61 -14.27 -14.81
C LEU A 167 34.75 -15.56 -13.97
N LYS A 168 33.75 -16.45 -14.03
CA LYS A 168 33.81 -17.77 -13.39
C LYS A 168 34.88 -18.68 -14.00
N GLN A 169 35.10 -18.62 -15.32
CA GLN A 169 36.14 -19.41 -15.98
C GLN A 169 37.56 -18.90 -15.66
N GLN A 170 37.75 -17.59 -15.49
CA GLN A 170 39.04 -17.03 -15.06
C GLN A 170 39.43 -17.47 -13.64
N HIS A 171 38.48 -17.62 -12.73
CA HIS A 171 38.78 -18.08 -11.36
C HIS A 171 39.15 -19.57 -11.27
N GLN A 172 38.94 -20.36 -12.33
CA GLN A 172 39.27 -21.79 -12.35
C GLN A 172 40.70 -22.06 -12.85
N GLN A 173 41.38 -21.07 -13.46
CA GLN A 173 42.73 -21.25 -14.02
C GLN A 173 43.88 -20.78 -13.11
N ASP A 174 43.60 -20.12 -11.99
CA ASP A 174 44.61 -19.66 -11.01
C ASP A 174 44.64 -20.52 -9.73
N ALA A 175 44.37 -21.83 -9.85
CA ALA A 175 44.68 -22.78 -8.78
C ALA A 175 46.13 -23.29 -8.94
N PRO A 176 47.08 -22.93 -8.05
CA PRO A 176 48.45 -23.41 -8.16
C PRO A 176 48.56 -24.94 -7.92
N PRO A 177 49.51 -25.62 -8.58
CA PRO A 177 49.70 -27.06 -8.47
C PRO A 177 50.18 -27.46 -7.07
N ALA A 178 49.67 -28.58 -6.59
CA ALA A 178 50.05 -29.20 -5.33
C ALA A 178 51.57 -29.35 -5.22
N THR A 179 52.17 -28.69 -4.23
CA THR A 179 53.54 -28.96 -3.81
C THR A 179 53.51 -29.49 -2.38
N ASP A 180 54.08 -30.68 -2.23
CA ASP A 180 54.32 -31.44 -1.01
C ASP A 180 55.33 -30.71 -0.09
N ARG A 181 54.90 -30.25 1.09
CA ARG A 181 55.57 -30.43 2.40
C ARG A 181 54.97 -29.58 3.52
N ASP A 182 54.99 -30.21 4.70
CA ASP A 182 54.81 -29.70 6.06
C ASP A 182 53.40 -29.32 6.51
N GLN A 183 52.83 -30.22 7.33
CA GLN A 183 51.58 -30.08 8.06
C GLN A 183 51.85 -29.44 9.43
N PRO A 184 51.34 -28.23 9.73
CA PRO A 184 51.20 -27.73 11.10
C PRO A 184 49.86 -28.20 11.69
N PRO A 185 49.71 -28.19 13.03
CA PRO A 185 48.79 -29.08 13.73
C PRO A 185 47.32 -28.71 13.51
N ARG A 186 46.48 -29.75 13.40
CA ARG A 186 45.01 -29.62 13.46
C ARG A 186 44.62 -28.93 14.75
N LYS A 187 43.87 -27.82 14.66
CA LYS A 187 43.06 -27.34 15.77
C LYS A 187 41.93 -28.34 15.99
N GLU A 188 42.01 -29.09 17.09
CA GLU A 188 40.91 -29.91 17.59
C GLU A 188 39.66 -29.04 17.79
N SER A 189 38.51 -29.58 17.39
CA SER A 189 37.22 -28.99 17.67
C SER A 189 36.91 -29.10 19.17
N PRO A 190 36.26 -28.11 19.81
CA PRO A 190 35.97 -28.17 21.23
C PRO A 190 34.99 -29.33 21.54
N PRO A 191 35.15 -30.05 22.67
CA PRO A 191 34.25 -31.14 23.03
C PRO A 191 32.83 -30.61 23.32
N ARG A 192 31.86 -31.29 22.73
CA ARG A 192 30.43 -31.18 23.05
C ARG A 192 30.27 -31.53 24.53
N HIS A 193 30.08 -30.53 25.39
CA HIS A 193 29.81 -30.74 26.81
C HIS A 193 28.46 -31.44 26.97
N GLN A 194 28.55 -32.71 27.36
CA GLN A 194 27.46 -33.52 27.84
C GLN A 194 27.35 -33.26 29.35
N TYR A 195 26.29 -32.60 29.79
CA TYR A 195 25.97 -32.48 31.21
C TYR A 195 25.07 -33.65 31.58
N ASP A 196 25.67 -34.71 32.12
CA ASP A 196 24.94 -35.69 32.91
C ASP A 196 25.01 -35.27 34.39
N ILE A 197 23.83 -34.88 34.88
CA ILE A 197 23.19 -35.18 36.18
C ILE A 197 24.08 -35.70 37.33
N MET A 198 23.87 -35.06 38.50
CA MET A 198 23.87 -35.56 39.90
C MET A 198 24.65 -34.60 40.82
N SER A 199 24.35 -34.33 42.09
CA SER A 199 23.24 -34.57 43.03
C SER A 199 23.72 -33.98 44.38
N ALA A 200 22.78 -33.73 45.32
CA ALA A 200 22.98 -33.44 46.76
C ALA A 200 23.43 -32.01 47.17
N SER A 201 23.01 -31.39 48.29
CA SER A 201 21.98 -31.64 49.30
C SER A 201 21.96 -30.45 50.30
N ALA A 202 20.80 -29.78 50.44
CA ALA A 202 20.18 -29.26 51.69
C ALA A 202 20.83 -28.14 52.54
N PRO A 203 20.15 -27.64 53.61
CA PRO A 203 18.82 -27.00 53.65
C PRO A 203 18.84 -25.64 54.40
N ILE A 204 17.71 -24.92 54.51
CA ILE A 204 17.17 -24.26 55.73
C ILE A 204 15.97 -23.35 55.36
N GLN A 205 14.78 -23.79 55.82
CA GLN A 205 13.70 -23.06 56.55
C GLN A 205 13.48 -21.57 56.23
N ARG A 206 12.27 -21.00 56.15
CA ARG A 206 10.96 -21.30 56.76
C ARG A 206 9.95 -20.26 56.24
N LEU A 207 8.66 -20.54 56.47
CA LEU A 207 7.50 -19.62 56.51
C LEU A 207 6.66 -19.44 55.22
N LEU A 208 5.69 -20.34 55.08
CA LEU A 208 4.29 -20.05 54.72
C LEU A 208 3.59 -19.41 55.97
N PRO A 209 2.35 -18.83 55.92
CA PRO A 209 1.25 -19.34 55.09
C PRO A 209 0.01 -18.44 54.73
N VAL A 210 -0.89 -19.05 53.94
CA VAL A 210 -2.38 -18.91 53.82
C VAL A 210 -3.04 -17.59 53.36
N LEU A 211 -3.82 -17.63 52.24
CA LEU A 211 -5.31 -17.62 52.17
C LEU A 211 -5.80 -17.44 50.71
N VAL A 212 -6.51 -18.44 50.12
CA VAL A 212 -7.99 -18.52 49.90
C VAL A 212 -8.45 -17.63 48.72
N SER A 213 -8.71 -18.20 47.54
CA SER A 213 -9.97 -18.84 47.05
C SER A 213 -11.05 -17.84 46.59
N LEU A 214 -11.46 -17.92 45.30
CA LEU A 214 -12.84 -18.23 44.86
C LEU A 214 -13.09 -17.90 43.36
N ARG A 215 -13.56 -18.93 42.62
CA ARG A 215 -14.65 -18.99 41.60
C ARG A 215 -14.61 -18.04 40.39
N SER A 216 -14.45 -18.57 39.17
CA SER A 216 -15.47 -19.19 38.27
C SER A 216 -16.47 -18.20 37.64
N CYS A 217 -16.43 -18.02 36.30
CA CYS A 217 -17.51 -18.39 35.35
C CYS A 217 -17.29 -17.77 33.94
N THR A 218 -17.36 -18.62 32.91
CA THR A 218 -18.02 -18.46 31.58
C THR A 218 -17.85 -17.13 30.81
N GLN A 219 -17.49 -17.08 29.53
CA GLN A 219 -18.24 -17.66 28.40
C GLN A 219 -17.45 -17.51 27.08
N SER A 220 -17.91 -18.21 26.04
CA SER A 220 -17.20 -18.56 24.81
C SER A 220 -17.87 -17.94 23.57
N ILE A 221 -17.06 -17.41 22.62
CA ILE A 221 -17.20 -17.44 21.12
C ILE A 221 -18.24 -16.49 20.42
N PRO A 222 -18.05 -16.00 19.16
CA PRO A 222 -16.84 -15.66 18.37
C PRO A 222 -16.95 -14.36 17.50
N GLY A 223 -15.81 -13.92 16.96
CA GLY A 223 -15.64 -13.50 15.56
C GLY A 223 -16.47 -12.34 14.98
N ARG A 224 -15.84 -11.16 14.88
CA ARG A 224 -15.97 -10.35 13.65
C ARG A 224 -14.71 -9.53 13.41
N HIS A 225 -14.37 -9.47 12.12
CA HIS A 225 -13.16 -8.97 11.52
C HIS A 225 -12.67 -7.61 12.04
N ALA A 226 -11.34 -7.53 12.13
CA ALA A 226 -10.55 -6.36 12.42
C ALA A 226 -11.00 -5.13 11.62
N ASP A 227 -11.33 -4.08 12.36
CA ASP A 227 -11.30 -2.70 11.91
C ASP A 227 -9.87 -2.32 11.50
N ALA A 228 -9.53 -2.58 10.24
CA ALA A 228 -8.41 -1.93 9.57
C ALA A 228 -8.86 -0.51 9.18
N PHE A 229 -9.03 0.35 10.19
CA PHE A 229 -9.02 1.79 9.98
C PHE A 229 -7.66 2.16 9.40
N ILE A 230 -7.68 2.65 8.16
CA ILE A 230 -6.55 3.36 7.58
C ILE A 230 -6.22 4.51 8.54
N THR A 231 -5.12 4.33 9.26
CA THR A 231 -4.43 5.41 9.95
C THR A 231 -3.74 6.23 8.87
N PHE A 232 -3.98 7.54 8.88
CA PHE A 232 -3.36 8.50 7.97
C PHE A 232 -1.89 8.73 8.34
#